data_AF-A0A3D8MS04-F1
#
_entry.id   AF-A0A3D8MS04-F1
#
_cell.length_a   1.000
_cell.length_b   1.000
_cell.length_c   1.000
_cell.angle_alpha   90.00
_cell.angle_beta   90.00
_cell.angle_gamma   90.00
#
_symmetry.space_group_name_H-M   'P 1'
#
loop_
_entity.id
_entity.type
_entity.pdbx_description
1 polymer ?
#
loop_
_entity_poly.entity_id
_entity_poly.type
_entity_poly.pdbx_seq_one_letter_code
_entity_poly.pdbx_strand_id
1 'polypeptide(L)'
;MTAPRQHLPDQLVFITRRTSERRFFLRPDAELAELTAYAFARAATRHGQSIHAVTVMSNHIHLVITDNTGERSNMARDSFASIARARNKALERKGHFWEAGTYCDCVLLDQDASDRKLIYTLLNPVRAGVVDRLEDWPGFMIQPKDWGKPLQIPRPSRFFGDTAPEFIELTPEPPPGYEDWPLDKTIAHFEARIEEARLEILAERQKGSETTQYSSEVLQQLDPYTSPDTPTPSRSFIPRFATTDAELMRRAEAARRDFLEAYAFQRSRWKAGKRDCTFPCGTIALRRHSAVPCAPAPSDSPLTQVARLSRIKKYARRCLLSSP
;
A
#
# COMPACT_ATOMS: atom_id res chain seq x y z
N MET A 1 -1.68 18.80 -17.01
CA MET A 1 -2.58 17.72 -16.52
C MET A 1 -1.72 16.57 -16.06
N THR A 2 -2.00 15.98 -14.90
CA THR A 2 -1.33 14.75 -14.44
C THR A 2 -1.63 13.61 -15.41
N ALA A 3 -0.61 12.82 -15.75
CA ALA A 3 -0.80 11.64 -16.60
C ALA A 3 -1.80 10.67 -15.95
N PRO A 4 -2.70 10.03 -16.72
CA PRO A 4 -3.65 9.06 -16.18
C PRO A 4 -2.90 7.87 -15.59
N ARG A 5 -3.44 7.31 -14.50
CA ARG A 5 -3.01 6.02 -13.96
C ARG A 5 -3.83 4.91 -14.60
N GLN A 6 -3.20 3.74 -14.72
CA GLN A 6 -3.85 2.50 -15.11
C GLN A 6 -3.94 1.60 -13.88
N HIS A 7 -5.15 1.21 -13.50
CA HIS A 7 -5.36 0.21 -12.45
C HIS A 7 -5.97 -1.04 -13.07
N LEU A 8 -5.19 -2.11 -13.07
CA LEU A 8 -5.69 -3.43 -13.43
C LEU A 8 -6.05 -4.21 -12.15
N PRO A 9 -7.03 -5.12 -12.22
CA PRO A 9 -7.21 -6.13 -11.18
C PRO A 9 -5.94 -6.94 -10.97
N ASP A 10 -5.80 -7.46 -9.75
CA ASP A 10 -4.77 -8.39 -9.31
C ASP A 10 -3.35 -7.82 -9.35
N GLN A 11 -3.20 -6.50 -9.30
CA GLN A 11 -1.87 -5.91 -9.19
C GLN A 11 -1.44 -5.87 -7.73
N LEU A 12 -0.31 -6.49 -7.43
CA LEU A 12 0.37 -6.26 -6.16
C LEU A 12 1.00 -4.85 -6.18
N VAL A 13 0.72 -4.05 -5.16
CA VAL A 13 1.17 -2.67 -5.08
C VAL A 13 1.74 -2.32 -3.72
N PHE A 14 2.76 -1.48 -3.77
CA PHE A 14 3.27 -0.73 -2.64
C PHE A 14 2.72 0.70 -2.70
N ILE A 15 2.04 1.13 -1.63
CA ILE A 15 1.43 2.45 -1.52
C ILE A 15 2.10 3.23 -0.38
N THR A 16 2.42 4.50 -0.64
CA THR A 16 2.90 5.40 0.43
C THR A 16 2.19 6.75 0.42
N ARG A 17 1.98 7.31 1.60
CA ARG A 17 1.46 8.67 1.75
C ARG A 17 2.11 9.38 2.93
N ARG A 18 2.65 10.57 2.66
CA ARG A 18 3.33 11.41 3.63
C ARG A 18 2.46 12.57 4.09
N THR A 19 2.61 12.97 5.34
CA THR A 19 1.97 14.14 5.95
C THR A 19 2.53 15.44 5.39
N SER A 20 1.75 16.52 5.48
CA SER A 20 2.21 17.86 5.07
C SER A 20 3.48 18.25 5.83
N GLU A 21 4.44 18.81 5.11
CA GLU A 21 5.71 19.30 5.68
C GLU A 21 6.48 18.22 6.47
N ARG A 22 6.25 16.93 6.19
CA ARG A 22 6.83 15.79 6.94
C ARG A 22 6.54 15.82 8.44
N ARG A 23 5.49 16.54 8.87
CA ARG A 23 5.15 16.70 10.29
C ARG A 23 4.66 15.41 10.92
N PHE A 24 4.87 15.25 12.22
CA PHE A 24 4.49 14.05 12.95
C PHE A 24 2.99 13.92 13.25
N PHE A 25 2.11 14.27 12.31
CA PHE A 25 0.66 14.18 12.49
C PHE A 25 0.15 12.74 12.69
N LEU A 26 0.96 11.76 12.32
CA LEU A 26 0.74 10.34 12.55
C LEU A 26 1.60 9.81 13.72
N ARG A 27 2.03 10.69 14.64
CA ARG A 27 2.69 10.27 15.89
C ARG A 27 1.89 9.14 16.53
N PRO A 28 2.52 8.00 16.84
CA PRO A 28 1.85 6.84 17.39
C PRO A 28 1.17 7.16 18.73
N ASP A 29 -0.08 6.73 18.84
CA ASP A 29 -0.91 6.75 20.05
C ASP A 29 -2.07 5.75 19.85
N ALA A 30 -2.77 5.40 20.93
CA ALA A 30 -3.85 4.41 20.88
C ALA A 30 -5.00 4.83 19.94
N GLU A 31 -5.38 6.11 19.96
CA GLU A 31 -6.47 6.64 19.13
C GLU A 31 -6.13 6.54 17.62
N LEU A 32 -4.88 6.83 17.25
CA LEU A 32 -4.39 6.66 15.89
C LEU A 32 -4.32 5.19 15.48
N ALA A 33 -3.90 4.30 16.39
CA ALA A 33 -3.84 2.87 16.11
C ALA A 33 -5.23 2.31 15.78
N GLU A 34 -6.22 2.59 16.64
CA GLU A 34 -7.62 2.21 16.40
C GLU A 34 -8.19 2.80 15.10
N LEU A 35 -7.97 4.11 14.90
CA LEU A 35 -8.40 4.82 13.70
C LEU A 35 -7.82 4.22 12.42
N THR A 36 -6.52 3.95 12.40
CA THR A 36 -5.83 3.45 11.21
C THR A 36 -6.23 2.01 10.91
N ALA A 37 -6.30 1.15 11.93
CA ALA A 37 -6.81 -0.21 11.81
C ALA A 37 -8.21 -0.21 11.16
N TYR A 38 -9.15 0.54 11.74
CA TYR A 38 -10.52 0.58 11.25
C TYR A 38 -10.64 1.22 9.85
N ALA A 39 -9.90 2.31 9.59
CA ALA A 39 -9.94 3.00 8.30
C ALA A 39 -9.41 2.11 7.16
N PHE A 40 -8.31 1.38 7.38
CA PHE A 40 -7.79 0.46 6.38
C PHE A 40 -8.67 -0.77 6.22
N ALA A 41 -9.12 -1.40 7.30
CA ALA A 41 -10.01 -2.56 7.24
C ALA A 41 -11.30 -2.25 6.49
N ARG A 42 -11.96 -1.13 6.84
CA ARG A 42 -13.20 -0.70 6.20
C ARG A 42 -13.00 -0.39 4.71
N ALA A 43 -11.92 0.32 4.36
CA ALA A 43 -11.65 0.68 2.97
C ALA A 43 -11.23 -0.55 2.14
N ALA A 44 -10.40 -1.44 2.69
CA ALA A 44 -9.98 -2.66 2.01
C ALA A 44 -11.18 -3.57 1.75
N THR A 45 -12.02 -3.82 2.76
CA THR A 45 -13.23 -4.63 2.63
C THR A 45 -14.19 -4.05 1.61
N ARG A 46 -14.48 -2.73 1.69
CA ARG A 46 -15.41 -2.05 0.78
C ARG A 46 -14.98 -2.14 -0.68
N HIS A 47 -13.68 -2.10 -0.95
CA HIS A 47 -13.12 -2.07 -2.31
C HIS A 47 -12.54 -3.41 -2.76
N GLY A 48 -12.67 -4.47 -1.95
CA GLY A 48 -12.19 -5.82 -2.27
C GLY A 48 -10.68 -5.97 -2.32
N GLN A 49 -9.96 -5.35 -1.38
CA GLN A 49 -8.49 -5.31 -1.37
C GLN A 49 -7.91 -6.26 -0.33
N SER A 50 -6.83 -6.96 -0.69
CA SER A 50 -6.09 -7.81 0.24
C SER A 50 -4.94 -7.04 0.86
N ILE A 51 -4.80 -7.07 2.18
CA ILE A 51 -3.70 -6.41 2.89
C ILE A 51 -2.62 -7.44 3.26
N HIS A 52 -1.38 -7.15 2.90
CA HIS A 52 -0.22 -8.01 3.20
C HIS A 52 0.70 -7.41 4.26
N ALA A 53 0.92 -6.09 4.23
CA ALA A 53 1.67 -5.39 5.25
C ALA A 53 1.21 -3.94 5.37
N VAL A 54 1.26 -3.42 6.59
CA VAL A 54 1.03 -2.01 6.89
C VAL A 54 2.06 -1.56 7.91
N THR A 55 2.60 -0.36 7.72
CA THR A 55 3.36 0.36 8.76
C THR A 55 2.95 1.83 8.74
N VAL A 56 2.38 2.29 9.85
CA VAL A 56 2.10 3.71 10.09
C VAL A 56 3.29 4.31 10.83
N MET A 57 4.08 5.13 10.13
CA MET A 57 5.18 5.93 10.69
C MET A 57 4.64 7.26 11.23
N SER A 58 5.44 8.00 12.01
CA SER A 58 5.01 9.29 12.58
C SER A 58 4.62 10.36 11.54
N ASN A 59 5.20 10.33 10.34
CA ASN A 59 4.93 11.31 9.27
C ASN A 59 4.58 10.70 7.91
N HIS A 60 4.41 9.38 7.82
CA HIS A 60 3.98 8.73 6.58
C HIS A 60 3.43 7.34 6.83
N ILE A 61 2.83 6.75 5.81
CA ILE A 61 2.28 5.40 5.85
C ILE A 61 2.85 4.60 4.69
N HIS A 62 3.15 3.33 4.93
CA HIS A 62 3.51 2.32 3.93
C HIS A 62 2.50 1.16 3.95
N LEU A 63 2.01 0.77 2.77
CA LEU A 63 1.09 -0.35 2.58
C LEU A 63 1.61 -1.27 1.48
N VAL A 64 1.47 -2.58 1.66
CA VAL A 64 1.54 -3.58 0.57
C VAL A 64 0.19 -4.27 0.47
N ILE A 65 -0.45 -4.16 -0.69
CA ILE A 65 -1.78 -4.73 -0.95
C ILE A 65 -1.85 -5.40 -2.32
N THR A 66 -2.69 -6.41 -2.47
CA THR A 66 -3.13 -6.85 -3.81
C THR A 66 -4.41 -6.11 -4.18
N ASP A 67 -4.36 -5.40 -5.30
CA ASP A 67 -5.52 -4.70 -5.84
C ASP A 67 -6.44 -5.63 -6.63
N ASN A 68 -7.29 -6.41 -5.97
CA ASN A 68 -8.07 -7.46 -6.64
C ASN A 68 -9.12 -6.93 -7.64
N THR A 69 -9.47 -5.63 -7.58
CA THR A 69 -10.61 -5.07 -8.32
C THR A 69 -10.24 -3.92 -9.26
N GLY A 70 -8.99 -3.46 -9.22
CA GLY A 70 -8.56 -2.22 -9.90
C GLY A 70 -9.02 -0.95 -9.16
N GLU A 71 -9.41 -1.08 -7.89
CA GLU A 71 -10.01 -0.02 -7.08
C GLU A 71 -9.08 0.54 -6.00
N ARG A 72 -7.76 0.27 -6.03
CA ARG A 72 -6.81 0.78 -5.00
C ARG A 72 -6.90 2.29 -4.76
N SER A 73 -7.27 3.09 -5.77
CA SER A 73 -7.47 4.54 -5.61
C SER A 73 -8.65 4.89 -4.71
N ASN A 74 -9.72 4.10 -4.72
CA ASN A 74 -10.86 4.29 -3.84
C ASN A 74 -10.51 3.87 -2.42
N MET A 75 -9.81 2.74 -2.27
CA MET A 75 -9.30 2.30 -0.97
C MET A 75 -8.38 3.34 -0.35
N ALA A 76 -7.38 3.83 -1.11
CA ALA A 76 -6.47 4.89 -0.67
C ALA A 76 -7.22 6.19 -0.35
N ARG A 77 -8.17 6.62 -1.19
CA ARG A 77 -9.00 7.81 -0.94
C ARG A 77 -9.75 7.67 0.38
N ASP A 78 -10.48 6.58 0.59
CA ASP A 78 -11.38 6.42 1.74
C ASP A 78 -10.61 6.27 3.05
N SER A 79 -9.54 5.48 3.06
CA SER A 79 -8.65 5.32 4.22
C SER A 79 -7.93 6.61 4.56
N PHE A 80 -7.17 7.20 3.62
CA PHE A 80 -6.39 8.40 3.87
C PHE A 80 -7.26 9.62 4.19
N ALA A 81 -8.43 9.75 3.58
CA ALA A 81 -9.33 10.85 3.92
C ALA A 81 -9.94 10.67 5.33
N SER A 82 -10.24 9.44 5.74
CA SER A 82 -10.73 9.17 7.10
C SER A 82 -9.67 9.46 8.15
N ILE A 83 -8.43 8.98 7.94
CA ILE A 83 -7.29 9.25 8.82
C ILE A 83 -7.04 10.77 8.92
N ALA A 84 -6.98 11.46 7.78
CA ALA A 84 -6.73 12.91 7.76
C ALA A 84 -7.80 13.72 8.51
N ARG A 85 -9.09 13.44 8.26
CA ARG A 85 -10.18 14.18 8.93
C ARG A 85 -10.17 13.93 10.43
N ALA A 86 -10.03 12.67 10.83
CA ALA A 86 -10.02 12.29 12.24
C ALA A 86 -8.82 12.91 12.97
N ARG A 87 -7.61 12.79 12.42
CA ARG A 87 -6.41 13.38 13.04
C ARG A 87 -6.36 14.90 12.99
N ASN A 88 -6.87 15.54 11.94
CA ASN A 88 -7.04 17.00 11.97
C ASN A 88 -7.94 17.42 13.14
N LYS A 89 -9.04 16.70 13.36
CA LYS A 89 -9.95 16.99 14.48
C LYS A 89 -9.29 16.69 15.84
N ALA A 90 -8.60 15.56 15.99
CA ALA A 90 -7.90 15.17 17.22
C ALA A 90 -6.80 16.16 17.61
N LEU A 91 -6.08 16.69 16.61
CA LEU A 91 -5.01 17.67 16.80
C LEU A 91 -5.51 19.12 16.80
N GLU A 92 -6.82 19.35 16.71
CA GLU A 92 -7.45 20.68 16.62
C GLU A 92 -6.91 21.56 15.47
N ARG A 93 -6.49 20.91 14.37
CA ARG A 93 -5.83 21.54 13.24
C ARG A 93 -6.75 21.74 12.05
N LYS A 94 -6.50 22.81 11.30
CA LYS A 94 -7.08 23.08 9.97
C LYS A 94 -6.00 22.96 8.86
N GLY A 95 -6.44 22.79 7.62
CA GLY A 95 -5.55 22.72 6.45
C GLY A 95 -5.17 21.31 6.01
N HIS A 96 -4.18 21.22 5.13
CA HIS A 96 -3.76 19.97 4.52
C HIS A 96 -3.12 19.03 5.54
N PHE A 97 -3.64 17.80 5.63
CA PHE A 97 -3.03 16.75 6.45
C PHE A 97 -1.91 16.04 5.70
N TRP A 98 -2.14 15.76 4.44
CA TRP A 98 -1.19 15.10 3.57
C TRP A 98 -0.39 16.11 2.75
N GLU A 99 0.83 15.73 2.38
CA GLU A 99 1.67 16.48 1.44
C GLU A 99 0.92 16.72 0.13
N ALA A 100 1.23 17.85 -0.52
CA ALA A 100 0.65 18.21 -1.82
C ALA A 100 0.87 17.11 -2.87
N GLY A 101 -0.06 17.00 -3.82
CA GLY A 101 -0.06 15.93 -4.81
C GLY A 101 -0.72 14.65 -4.29
N THR A 102 -0.48 13.56 -5.01
CA THR A 102 -1.13 12.25 -4.80
C THR A 102 -0.22 11.29 -4.03
N TYR A 103 -0.79 10.25 -3.43
CA TYR A 103 -0.04 9.13 -2.85
C TYR A 103 0.83 8.45 -3.91
N CYS A 104 1.95 7.86 -3.47
CA CYS A 104 2.76 6.95 -4.28
C CYS A 104 2.04 5.62 -4.39
N ASP A 105 1.97 5.06 -5.60
CA ASP A 105 1.57 3.69 -5.86
C ASP A 105 2.56 3.08 -6.85
N CYS A 106 3.22 2.00 -6.43
CA CYS A 106 4.22 1.32 -7.22
C CYS A 106 3.75 -0.12 -7.42
N VAL A 107 3.64 -0.58 -8.67
CA VAL A 107 3.27 -1.97 -8.97
C VAL A 107 4.50 -2.86 -8.81
N LEU A 108 4.37 -3.91 -8.02
CA LEU A 108 5.42 -4.89 -7.76
C LEU A 108 5.30 -5.98 -8.82
N LEU A 109 6.27 -6.03 -9.74
CA LEU A 109 6.13 -6.80 -10.98
C LEU A 109 6.51 -8.27 -10.83
N ASP A 110 7.29 -8.63 -9.82
CA ASP A 110 7.78 -9.98 -9.54
C ASP A 110 7.77 -10.29 -8.02
N GLN A 111 8.06 -11.55 -7.68
CA GLN A 111 8.13 -12.02 -6.29
C GLN A 111 9.25 -11.33 -5.51
N ASP A 112 10.41 -11.08 -6.14
CA ASP A 112 11.52 -10.41 -5.49
C ASP A 112 11.16 -8.97 -5.06
N ALA A 113 10.51 -8.21 -5.94
CA ALA A 113 10.00 -6.88 -5.66
C ALA A 113 8.92 -6.90 -4.58
N SER A 114 8.04 -7.91 -4.60
CA SER A 114 7.06 -8.17 -3.53
C SER A 114 7.76 -8.27 -2.17
N ASP A 115 8.66 -9.23 -2.04
CA ASP A 115 9.28 -9.57 -0.76
C ASP A 115 10.13 -8.42 -0.23
N ARG A 116 10.95 -7.81 -1.10
CA ARG A 116 11.78 -6.66 -0.73
C ARG A 116 10.94 -5.48 -0.27
N LYS A 117 9.80 -5.19 -0.91
CA LYS A 117 8.93 -4.08 -0.49
C LYS A 117 8.12 -4.39 0.75
N LEU A 118 7.75 -5.64 0.97
CA LEU A 118 7.14 -6.08 2.23
C LEU A 118 8.12 -5.91 3.40
N ILE A 119 9.35 -6.42 3.27
CA ILE A 119 10.40 -6.28 4.27
C ILE A 119 10.74 -4.79 4.50
N TYR A 120 10.88 -4.00 3.43
CA TYR A 120 11.09 -2.55 3.52
C TYR A 120 9.95 -1.82 4.27
N THR A 121 8.70 -2.24 4.06
CA THR A 121 7.53 -1.67 4.74
C THR A 121 7.63 -1.90 6.23
N LEU A 122 7.93 -3.12 6.66
CA LEU A 122 7.98 -3.52 8.06
C LEU A 122 9.20 -2.96 8.79
N LEU A 123 10.36 -2.91 8.12
CA LEU A 123 11.61 -2.41 8.70
C LEU A 123 11.77 -0.89 8.59
N ASN A 124 10.75 -0.14 8.15
CA ASN A 124 10.85 1.31 8.08
C ASN A 124 11.14 2.00 9.44
N PRO A 125 10.50 1.60 10.56
CA PRO A 125 10.82 2.11 11.89
C PRO A 125 12.27 1.81 12.26
N VAL A 126 12.71 0.58 11.99
CA VAL A 126 14.11 0.20 12.20
C VAL A 126 14.97 1.13 11.38
N ARG A 127 14.91 1.12 10.04
CA ARG A 127 15.71 1.97 9.12
C ARG A 127 15.72 3.46 9.43
N ALA A 128 14.63 4.01 9.99
CA ALA A 128 14.55 5.42 10.37
C ALA A 128 15.35 5.77 11.63
N GLY A 129 15.82 4.79 12.39
CA GLY A 129 16.67 5.00 13.57
C GLY A 129 15.86 5.22 14.85
N VAL A 130 14.54 5.00 14.77
CA VAL A 130 13.62 5.26 15.87
C VAL A 130 13.47 4.06 16.80
N VAL A 131 13.78 2.85 16.32
CA VAL A 131 13.77 1.59 17.09
C VAL A 131 14.81 0.61 16.54
N ASP A 132 15.19 -0.41 17.31
CA ASP A 132 16.08 -1.50 16.89
C ASP A 132 15.34 -2.78 16.50
N ARG A 133 14.12 -2.94 17.02
CA ARG A 133 13.24 -4.08 16.74
C ARG A 133 11.87 -3.62 16.27
N LEU A 134 11.19 -4.45 15.48
CA LEU A 134 9.85 -4.12 14.99
C LEU A 134 8.85 -4.04 16.15
N GLU A 135 9.02 -4.90 17.16
CA GLU A 135 8.15 -4.97 18.35
C GLU A 135 8.19 -3.69 19.19
N ASP A 136 9.27 -2.92 19.10
CA ASP A 136 9.44 -1.69 19.86
C ASP A 136 8.70 -0.50 19.22
N TRP A 137 8.25 -0.64 17.96
CA TRP A 137 7.51 0.42 17.27
C TRP A 137 6.06 0.50 17.79
N PRO A 138 5.63 1.63 18.38
CA PRO A 138 4.29 1.74 18.96
C PRO A 138 3.18 2.06 17.94
N GLY A 139 3.53 2.30 16.67
CA GLY A 139 2.54 2.61 15.63
C GLY A 139 1.85 1.36 15.08
N PHE A 140 0.69 1.54 14.47
CA PHE A 140 -0.07 0.44 13.87
C PHE A 140 0.72 -0.27 12.77
N MET A 141 0.74 -1.60 12.85
CA MET A 141 1.36 -2.48 11.86
C MET A 141 0.46 -3.67 11.57
N ILE A 142 0.59 -4.20 10.35
CA ILE A 142 0.17 -5.56 9.98
C ILE A 142 1.42 -6.28 9.49
N GLN A 143 1.73 -7.42 10.10
CA GLN A 143 2.99 -8.16 9.95
C GLN A 143 2.72 -9.65 9.62
N PRO A 144 3.75 -10.46 9.30
CA PRO A 144 3.58 -11.88 9.01
C PRO A 144 2.81 -12.66 10.08
N LYS A 145 3.07 -12.38 11.37
CA LYS A 145 2.38 -13.02 12.50
C LYS A 145 0.86 -12.78 12.50
N ASP A 146 0.36 -11.79 11.77
CA ASP A 146 -1.07 -11.45 11.68
C ASP A 146 -1.77 -12.17 10.51
N TRP A 147 -1.01 -12.82 9.63
CA TRP A 147 -1.57 -13.49 8.46
C TRP A 147 -2.45 -14.68 8.84
N GLY A 148 -3.57 -14.82 8.13
CA GLY A 148 -4.54 -15.88 8.33
C GLY A 148 -5.35 -15.77 9.63
N LYS A 149 -5.09 -14.75 10.47
CA LYS A 149 -5.83 -14.49 11.70
C LYS A 149 -6.96 -13.49 11.40
N PRO A 150 -8.24 -13.86 11.56
CA PRO A 150 -9.33 -12.92 11.46
C PRO A 150 -9.21 -11.87 12.57
N LEU A 151 -9.12 -10.61 12.19
CA LEU A 151 -9.13 -9.47 13.09
C LEU A 151 -10.53 -8.87 13.11
N GLN A 152 -11.19 -8.88 14.27
CA GLN A 152 -12.38 -8.08 14.50
C GLN A 152 -11.96 -6.69 14.96
N ILE A 153 -12.02 -5.72 14.05
CA ILE A 153 -11.54 -4.36 14.30
C ILE A 153 -12.75 -3.49 14.68
N PRO A 154 -12.86 -3.06 15.96
CA PRO A 154 -13.99 -2.27 16.40
C PRO A 154 -13.96 -0.86 15.80
N ARG A 155 -15.14 -0.27 15.65
CA ARG A 155 -15.31 1.14 15.32
C ARG A 155 -14.73 1.99 16.44
N PRO A 156 -13.79 2.90 16.14
CA PRO A 156 -13.30 3.85 17.13
C PRO A 156 -14.45 4.65 17.73
N SER A 157 -14.37 4.92 19.03
CA SER A 157 -15.40 5.67 19.78
C SER A 157 -15.63 7.09 19.26
N ARG A 158 -14.66 7.62 18.51
CA ARG A 158 -14.68 8.96 17.92
C ARG A 158 -14.57 8.90 16.39
N PHE A 159 -14.96 10.00 15.73
CA PHE A 159 -14.82 10.28 14.29
C PHE A 159 -15.68 9.49 13.31
N PHE A 160 -16.14 8.29 13.66
CA PHE A 160 -17.07 7.52 12.84
C PHE A 160 -18.47 7.61 13.43
N GLY A 161 -19.43 8.09 12.63
CA GLY A 161 -20.84 8.13 13.02
C GLY A 161 -21.49 6.75 13.08
N ASP A 162 -22.68 6.68 13.66
CA ASP A 162 -23.36 5.41 13.98
C ASP A 162 -23.85 4.62 12.76
N THR A 163 -23.81 5.24 11.58
CA THR A 163 -24.06 4.55 10.31
C THR A 163 -22.86 3.73 9.84
N ALA A 164 -21.68 3.90 10.45
CA ALA A 164 -20.51 3.08 10.14
C ALA A 164 -20.60 1.73 10.89
N PRO A 165 -20.19 0.61 10.29
CA PRO A 165 -20.26 -0.70 10.93
C PRO A 165 -19.57 -0.71 12.30
N GLU A 166 -20.16 -1.40 13.27
CA GLU A 166 -19.61 -1.49 14.63
C GLU A 166 -18.27 -2.21 14.69
N PHE A 167 -18.09 -3.22 13.84
CA PHE A 167 -16.82 -3.91 13.65
C PHE A 167 -16.61 -4.16 12.15
N ILE A 168 -15.34 -4.31 11.76
CA ILE A 168 -14.94 -4.79 10.45
C ILE A 168 -14.09 -6.03 10.65
N GLU A 169 -14.45 -7.10 9.96
CA GLU A 169 -13.60 -8.29 9.88
C GLU A 169 -12.57 -8.09 8.77
N LEU A 170 -11.29 -8.22 9.12
CA LEU A 170 -10.18 -8.20 8.18
C LEU A 170 -9.29 -9.40 8.48
N THR A 171 -8.98 -10.21 7.47
CA THR A 171 -7.96 -11.25 7.58
C THR A 171 -6.79 -10.84 6.70
N PRO A 172 -5.68 -10.33 7.26
CA PRO A 172 -4.45 -10.15 6.52
C PRO A 172 -3.97 -11.47 5.92
N GLU A 173 -3.36 -11.43 4.75
CA GLU A 173 -2.87 -12.64 4.07
C GLU A 173 -1.44 -12.44 3.55
N PRO A 174 -0.66 -13.53 3.39
CA PRO A 174 0.64 -13.43 2.74
C PRO A 174 0.50 -12.83 1.32
N PRO A 175 1.55 -12.19 0.78
CA PRO A 175 1.54 -11.78 -0.62
C PRO A 175 1.36 -13.01 -1.54
N PRO A 176 0.85 -12.82 -2.77
CA PRO A 176 0.73 -13.91 -3.74
C PRO A 176 2.09 -14.58 -4.01
N GLY A 177 2.07 -15.86 -4.39
CA GLY A 177 3.26 -16.66 -4.69
C GLY A 177 3.60 -17.74 -3.64
N TYR A 178 2.94 -17.70 -2.49
CA TYR A 178 3.13 -18.64 -1.37
C TYR A 178 1.91 -19.53 -1.09
N GLU A 179 0.94 -19.60 -2.01
CA GLU A 179 -0.31 -20.34 -1.83
C GLU A 179 -0.11 -21.85 -1.59
N ASP A 180 1.04 -22.36 -2.05
CA ASP A 180 1.40 -23.78 -1.97
C ASP A 180 2.15 -24.13 -0.68
N TRP A 181 2.50 -23.12 0.13
CA TRP A 181 3.22 -23.31 1.38
C TRP A 181 2.23 -23.34 2.54
N PRO A 182 2.41 -24.23 3.54
CA PRO A 182 1.71 -24.10 4.81
C PRO A 182 1.91 -22.69 5.37
N LEU A 183 0.85 -22.08 5.92
CA LEU A 183 0.88 -20.70 6.39
C LEU A 183 2.03 -20.46 7.38
N ASP A 184 2.23 -21.35 8.34
CA ASP A 184 3.30 -21.25 9.34
C ASP A 184 4.70 -21.24 8.70
N LYS A 185 4.89 -21.99 7.61
CA LYS A 185 6.15 -21.98 6.84
C LYS A 185 6.35 -20.63 6.15
N THR A 186 5.28 -20.06 5.58
CA THR A 186 5.33 -18.75 4.93
C THR A 186 5.62 -17.65 5.95
N ILE A 187 4.98 -17.68 7.12
CA ILE A 187 5.25 -16.76 8.23
C ILE A 187 6.72 -16.86 8.65
N ALA A 188 7.21 -18.07 8.96
CA ALA A 188 8.59 -18.30 9.38
C ALA A 188 9.61 -17.84 8.32
N HIS A 189 9.31 -18.03 7.03
CA HIS A 189 10.16 -17.54 5.94
C HIS A 189 10.31 -16.01 5.96
N PHE A 190 9.19 -15.29 6.09
CA PHE A 190 9.24 -13.83 6.14
C PHE A 190 9.84 -13.31 7.44
N GLU A 191 9.55 -13.92 8.58
CA GLU A 191 10.16 -13.55 9.86
C GLU A 191 11.69 -13.71 9.82
N ALA A 192 12.20 -14.81 9.25
CA ALA A 192 13.65 -15.01 9.09
C ALA A 192 14.28 -13.94 8.19
N ARG A 193 13.66 -13.58 7.07
CA ARG A 193 14.17 -12.55 6.16
C ARG A 193 14.07 -11.13 6.73
N ILE A 194 13.04 -10.87 7.53
CA ILE A 194 12.92 -9.60 8.27
C ILE A 194 14.06 -9.50 9.27
N GLU A 195 14.35 -10.57 10.01
CA GLU A 195 15.44 -10.59 10.98
C GLU A 195 16.82 -10.41 10.33
N GLU A 196 17.08 -11.13 9.24
CA GLU A 196 18.30 -10.96 8.44
C GLU A 196 18.49 -9.50 7.99
N ALA A 197 17.48 -8.92 7.35
CA ALA A 197 17.54 -7.53 6.90
C ALA A 197 17.60 -6.53 8.06
N ARG A 198 17.04 -6.85 9.23
CA ARG A 198 17.15 -6.03 10.45
C ARG A 198 18.60 -5.97 10.92
N LEU A 199 19.28 -7.12 10.98
CA LEU A 199 20.67 -7.21 11.38
C LEU A 199 21.59 -6.45 10.42
N GLU A 200 21.33 -6.50 9.11
CA GLU A 200 22.05 -5.69 8.12
C GLU A 200 21.93 -4.18 8.42
N ILE A 201 20.71 -3.69 8.67
CA ILE A 201 20.46 -2.28 9.01
C ILE A 201 21.23 -1.86 10.27
N LEU A 202 21.24 -2.71 11.30
CA LEU A 202 21.97 -2.43 12.54
C LEU A 202 23.49 -2.40 12.32
N ALA A 203 24.01 -3.32 11.51
CA ALA A 203 25.43 -3.33 11.15
C ALA A 203 25.83 -2.08 10.35
N GLU A 204 24.97 -1.58 9.47
CA GLU A 204 25.19 -0.32 8.72
C GLU A 204 25.27 0.89 9.66
N ARG A 205 24.39 0.98 10.67
CA ARG A 205 24.40 2.08 11.67
C ARG A 205 25.64 2.11 12.52
N GLN A 206 26.05 0.94 12.98
CA GLN A 206 27.23 0.81 13.82
C GLN A 206 28.48 1.33 13.10
N LYS A 207 28.56 1.15 11.77
CA LYS A 207 29.62 1.74 10.94
C LYS A 207 29.48 3.25 10.76
N GLY A 208 28.25 3.77 10.76
CA GLY A 208 27.94 5.19 10.58
C GLY A 208 27.98 6.05 11.86
N SER A 209 28.27 5.45 13.03
CA SER A 209 28.13 6.10 14.35
C SER A 209 26.71 6.64 14.62
N GLU A 210 25.69 6.10 13.95
CA GLU A 210 24.30 6.44 14.21
C GLU A 210 23.79 5.64 15.42
N THR A 211 23.37 6.33 16.48
CA THR A 211 22.78 5.70 17.66
C THR A 211 21.26 5.78 17.63
N THR A 212 20.60 4.72 18.10
CA THR A 212 19.16 4.67 18.33
C THR A 212 18.80 5.59 19.49
N GLN A 213 17.86 6.52 19.30
CA GLN A 213 17.66 7.63 20.23
C GLN A 213 16.34 7.66 20.99
N TYR A 214 15.38 6.77 20.69
CA TYR A 214 14.03 6.92 21.25
C TYR A 214 13.49 5.63 21.84
N SER A 215 13.08 5.69 23.11
CA SER A 215 12.20 4.69 23.68
C SER A 215 10.80 4.82 23.08
N SER A 216 9.99 3.77 23.20
CA SER A 216 8.58 3.79 22.76
C SER A 216 7.80 4.95 23.40
N GLU A 217 8.07 5.27 24.67
CA GLU A 217 7.47 6.40 25.38
C GLU A 217 7.81 7.74 24.72
N VAL A 218 9.08 7.94 24.32
CA VAL A 218 9.50 9.18 23.66
C VAL A 218 8.80 9.33 22.30
N LEU A 219 8.67 8.25 21.53
CA LEU A 219 7.99 8.26 20.23
C LEU A 219 6.51 8.63 20.34
N GLN A 220 5.86 8.19 21.42
CA GLN A 220 4.47 8.54 21.72
C GLN A 220 4.33 9.95 22.30
N GLN A 221 5.40 10.62 22.71
CA GLN A 221 5.38 11.97 23.28
C GLN A 221 5.89 13.05 22.30
N LEU A 222 6.30 12.67 21.09
CA LEU A 222 6.73 13.63 20.07
C LEU A 222 5.64 14.68 19.82
N ASP A 223 6.03 15.95 19.74
CA ASP A 223 5.13 17.01 19.31
C ASP A 223 4.68 16.75 17.86
N PRO A 224 3.38 16.51 17.60
CA PRO A 224 2.86 16.24 16.26
C PRO A 224 3.13 17.35 15.24
N TYR A 225 3.46 18.56 15.70
CA TYR A 225 3.74 19.72 14.86
C TYR A 225 5.20 19.83 14.43
N THR A 226 6.09 19.04 15.02
CA THR A 226 7.51 18.92 14.63
C THR A 226 7.68 17.98 13.43
N SER A 227 8.87 17.98 12.85
CA SER A 227 9.25 17.18 11.67
C SER A 227 10.70 16.71 11.80
N PRO A 228 11.14 15.69 11.04
CA PRO A 228 12.55 15.30 11.03
C PRO A 228 13.44 16.43 10.51
N ASP A 229 14.60 16.61 11.13
CA ASP A 229 15.60 17.62 10.74
C ASP A 229 16.38 17.25 9.47
N THR A 230 16.21 16.02 8.98
CA THR A 230 16.81 15.56 7.73
C THR A 230 16.28 16.37 6.53
N PRO A 231 17.14 16.84 5.61
CA PRO A 231 16.72 17.60 4.44
C PRO A 231 15.68 16.86 3.60
N THR A 232 14.72 17.62 3.04
CA THR A 232 13.79 17.06 2.05
C THR A 232 14.54 16.87 0.73
N PRO A 233 14.55 15.66 0.13
CA PRO A 233 15.18 15.47 -1.17
C PRO A 233 14.53 16.39 -2.23
N SER A 234 15.35 17.12 -2.98
CA SER A 234 14.89 18.12 -3.98
C SER A 234 14.11 17.50 -5.15
N ARG A 235 14.30 16.19 -5.39
CA ARG A 235 13.52 15.37 -6.32
C ARG A 235 13.36 13.95 -5.77
N SER A 236 12.14 13.57 -5.40
CA SER A 236 11.83 12.15 -5.21
C SER A 236 11.35 11.57 -6.53
N PHE A 237 12.16 10.73 -7.17
CA PHE A 237 11.66 9.84 -8.21
C PHE A 237 10.58 8.94 -7.58
N ILE A 238 9.35 8.99 -8.11
CA ILE A 238 8.26 8.14 -7.65
C ILE A 238 8.21 6.95 -8.62
N PRO A 239 8.81 5.80 -8.27
CA PRO A 239 8.83 4.65 -9.16
C PRO A 239 7.40 4.19 -9.43
N ARG A 240 7.11 3.90 -10.70
CA ARG A 240 5.82 3.33 -11.11
C ARG A 240 5.76 1.83 -10.95
N PHE A 241 6.91 1.20 -11.07
CA PHE A 241 7.13 -0.22 -11.11
C PHE A 241 8.34 -0.56 -10.24
N ALA A 242 8.34 -1.75 -9.66
CA ALA A 242 9.47 -2.30 -8.93
C ALA A 242 9.75 -3.72 -9.45
N THR A 243 11.01 -3.94 -9.82
CA THR A 243 11.61 -5.22 -10.22
C THR A 243 13.12 -4.99 -10.32
N THR A 244 13.91 -6.04 -10.14
CA THR A 244 15.34 -6.08 -10.50
C THR A 244 15.57 -6.66 -11.90
N ASP A 245 14.55 -7.28 -12.51
CA ASP A 245 14.59 -7.80 -13.87
C ASP A 245 14.42 -6.65 -14.88
N ALA A 246 15.50 -6.38 -15.62
CA ALA A 246 15.55 -5.30 -16.60
C ALA A 246 14.60 -5.52 -17.80
N GLU A 247 14.36 -6.76 -18.20
CA GLU A 247 13.42 -7.06 -19.30
C GLU A 247 11.98 -6.89 -18.83
N LEU A 248 11.65 -7.38 -17.63
CA LEU A 248 10.32 -7.17 -17.05
C LEU A 248 10.03 -5.67 -16.85
N MET A 249 11.02 -4.89 -16.41
CA MET A 249 10.91 -3.43 -16.33
C MET A 249 10.62 -2.81 -17.70
N ARG A 250 11.42 -3.15 -18.73
CA ARG A 250 11.22 -2.65 -20.11
C ARG A 250 9.82 -2.95 -20.64
N ARG A 251 9.31 -4.16 -20.42
CA ARG A 251 7.96 -4.58 -20.84
C ARG A 251 6.88 -3.81 -20.11
N ALA A 252 7.03 -3.59 -18.80
CA ALA A 252 6.07 -2.80 -18.02
C ALA A 252 6.04 -1.33 -18.44
N GLU A 253 7.20 -0.74 -18.73
CA GLU A 253 7.29 0.61 -19.27
C GLU A 253 6.71 0.73 -20.67
N ALA A 254 6.93 -0.25 -21.55
CA ALA A 254 6.28 -0.32 -22.86
C ALA A 254 4.76 -0.37 -22.73
N ALA A 255 4.22 -1.30 -21.92
CA ALA A 255 2.79 -1.40 -21.67
C ALA A 255 2.18 -0.09 -21.11
N ARG A 256 2.93 0.63 -20.27
CA ARG A 256 2.53 1.95 -19.78
C ARG A 256 2.48 2.99 -20.89
N ARG A 257 3.48 3.04 -21.78
CA ARG A 257 3.48 3.96 -22.93
C ARG A 257 2.28 3.70 -23.83
N ASP A 258 2.04 2.44 -24.17
CA ASP A 258 0.89 2.02 -24.99
C ASP A 258 -0.44 2.44 -24.36
N PHE A 259 -0.60 2.26 -23.05
CA PHE A 259 -1.78 2.74 -22.32
C PHE A 259 -1.95 4.27 -22.43
N LEU A 260 -0.87 5.03 -22.25
CA LEU A 260 -0.91 6.50 -22.28
C LEU A 260 -1.27 7.03 -23.67
N GLU A 261 -0.68 6.44 -24.71
CA GLU A 261 -0.96 6.79 -26.11
C GLU A 261 -2.40 6.45 -26.48
N ALA A 262 -2.85 5.23 -26.20
CA ALA A 262 -4.23 4.81 -26.45
C ALA A 262 -5.23 5.69 -25.67
N TYR A 263 -4.95 6.00 -24.40
CA TYR A 263 -5.81 6.86 -23.60
C TYR A 263 -5.87 8.28 -24.18
N ALA A 264 -4.72 8.86 -24.57
CA ALA A 264 -4.67 10.21 -25.13
C ALA A 264 -5.47 10.28 -26.44
N PHE A 265 -5.30 9.29 -27.32
CA PHE A 265 -6.05 9.17 -28.57
C PHE A 265 -7.57 9.13 -28.32
N GLN A 266 -8.03 8.22 -27.46
CA GLN A 266 -9.46 8.06 -27.16
C GLN A 266 -10.03 9.30 -26.46
N ARG A 267 -9.25 9.94 -25.58
CA ARG A 267 -9.66 11.17 -24.90
C ARG A 267 -9.81 12.34 -25.85
N SER A 268 -8.93 12.47 -26.84
CA SER A 268 -9.04 13.52 -27.87
C SER A 268 -10.30 13.34 -28.71
N ARG A 269 -10.58 12.11 -29.16
CA ARG A 269 -11.83 11.79 -29.87
C ARG A 269 -13.08 12.09 -29.02
N TRP A 270 -13.07 11.65 -27.77
CA TRP A 270 -14.18 11.86 -26.84
C TRP A 270 -14.46 13.34 -26.58
N LYS A 271 -13.40 14.14 -26.42
CA LYS A 271 -13.51 15.61 -26.30
C LYS A 271 -14.03 16.28 -27.56
N ALA A 272 -13.75 15.73 -28.74
CA ALA A 272 -14.29 16.19 -30.02
C ALA A 272 -15.76 15.75 -30.24
N GLY A 273 -16.43 15.22 -29.22
CA GLY A 273 -17.85 14.84 -29.27
C GLY A 273 -18.11 13.43 -29.81
N LYS A 274 -17.07 12.68 -30.22
CA LYS A 274 -17.22 11.28 -30.64
C LYS A 274 -17.58 10.42 -29.42
N ARG A 275 -18.63 9.60 -29.54
CA ARG A 275 -19.14 8.76 -28.44
C ARG A 275 -18.84 7.27 -28.62
N ASP A 276 -18.30 6.88 -29.77
CA ASP A 276 -17.83 5.53 -30.10
C ASP A 276 -16.41 5.22 -29.54
N CYS A 277 -15.96 5.99 -28.54
CA CYS A 277 -14.61 5.88 -27.99
C CYS A 277 -14.53 4.78 -26.94
N THR A 278 -13.70 3.76 -27.20
CA THR A 278 -13.38 2.71 -26.21
C THR A 278 -12.01 2.99 -25.60
N PHE A 279 -11.97 3.31 -24.31
CA PHE A 279 -10.74 3.62 -23.58
C PHE A 279 -9.94 2.35 -23.27
N PRO A 280 -8.60 2.45 -23.09
CA PRO A 280 -7.81 1.28 -22.72
C PRO A 280 -8.20 0.76 -21.33
N CYS A 281 -8.03 -0.55 -21.14
CA CYS A 281 -8.32 -1.24 -19.88
C CYS A 281 -7.62 -0.56 -18.68
N GLY A 282 -8.27 -0.61 -17.52
CA GLY A 282 -7.75 0.02 -16.30
C GLY A 282 -7.83 1.54 -16.28
N THR A 283 -8.55 2.16 -17.23
CA THR A 283 -8.96 3.57 -17.15
C THR A 283 -9.87 3.79 -15.93
N ILE A 284 -9.52 4.78 -15.10
CA ILE A 284 -10.16 4.98 -13.79
C ILE A 284 -11.21 6.10 -13.82
N ALA A 285 -10.76 7.36 -13.87
CA ALA A 285 -11.62 8.51 -13.59
C ALA A 285 -12.74 8.67 -14.63
N LEU A 286 -12.43 8.55 -15.93
CA LEU A 286 -13.44 8.66 -16.98
C LEU A 286 -14.44 7.50 -16.96
N ARG A 287 -13.98 6.28 -16.66
CA ARG A 287 -14.86 5.12 -16.50
C ARG A 287 -15.87 5.37 -15.39
N ARG A 288 -15.42 5.93 -14.25
CA ARG A 288 -16.26 6.17 -13.08
C ARG A 288 -17.20 7.37 -13.20
N HIS A 289 -16.68 8.51 -13.64
CA HIS A 289 -17.42 9.77 -13.62
C HIS A 289 -18.13 10.10 -14.93
N SER A 290 -17.86 9.35 -16.00
CA SER A 290 -18.45 9.59 -17.32
C SER A 290 -18.88 8.31 -18.03
N ALA A 291 -18.83 7.17 -17.33
CA ALA A 291 -19.28 5.86 -17.81
C ALA A 291 -18.71 5.45 -19.18
N VAL A 292 -17.50 5.89 -19.51
CA VAL A 292 -16.90 5.56 -20.81
C VAL A 292 -16.61 4.06 -20.91
N PRO A 293 -16.87 3.41 -22.05
CA PRO A 293 -16.53 2.01 -22.22
C PRO A 293 -15.02 1.84 -22.21
N CYS A 294 -14.56 0.73 -21.62
CA CYS A 294 -13.15 0.37 -21.54
C CYS A 294 -12.94 -1.01 -22.14
N ALA A 295 -11.83 -1.19 -22.85
CA ALA A 295 -11.40 -2.48 -23.35
C ALA A 295 -11.15 -3.47 -22.19
N PRO A 296 -11.31 -4.79 -22.41
CA PRO A 296 -10.94 -5.80 -21.43
C PRO A 296 -9.43 -5.79 -21.16
N ALA A 297 -9.03 -6.26 -19.98
CA ALA A 297 -7.62 -6.38 -19.63
C ALA A 297 -6.93 -7.46 -20.49
N PRO A 298 -5.71 -7.22 -20.99
CA PRO A 298 -4.93 -8.25 -21.65
C PRO A 298 -4.68 -9.41 -20.68
N SER A 299 -5.10 -10.61 -21.09
CA SER A 299 -4.47 -11.84 -20.62
C SER A 299 -2.97 -11.69 -20.95
N ASP A 300 -2.01 -11.90 -20.08
CA ASP A 300 -0.55 -11.76 -20.32
C ASP A 300 0.02 -10.36 -20.07
N SER A 301 -0.79 -9.44 -19.54
CA SER A 301 -0.29 -8.13 -19.07
C SER A 301 0.87 -8.31 -18.07
N PRO A 302 2.08 -7.77 -18.35
CA PRO A 302 3.22 -7.88 -17.45
C PRO A 302 2.94 -7.25 -16.08
N LEU A 303 1.99 -6.33 -16.02
CA LEU A 303 1.62 -5.63 -14.79
C LEU A 303 0.79 -6.47 -13.82
N THR A 304 0.41 -7.70 -14.19
CA THR A 304 -0.43 -8.63 -13.40
C THR A 304 0.18 -10.04 -13.29
N GLN A 305 1.39 -10.27 -13.81
CA GLN A 305 1.94 -11.62 -14.01
C GLN A 305 2.12 -12.41 -12.72
N VAL A 306 2.62 -11.81 -11.63
CA VAL A 306 2.81 -12.50 -10.34
C VAL A 306 1.50 -13.07 -9.80
N ALA A 307 0.50 -12.20 -9.61
CA ALA A 307 -0.78 -12.60 -9.06
C ALA A 307 -1.55 -13.53 -10.01
N ARG A 308 -1.37 -13.38 -11.32
CA ARG A 308 -2.00 -14.26 -12.31
C ARG A 308 -1.41 -15.67 -12.27
N LEU A 309 -0.08 -15.80 -12.23
CA LEU A 309 0.59 -17.10 -12.12
C LEU A 309 0.19 -17.81 -10.83
N SER A 310 0.07 -17.07 -9.73
CA SER A 310 -0.34 -17.62 -8.44
C SER A 310 -1.79 -18.11 -8.45
N ARG A 311 -2.73 -17.32 -9.02
CA ARG A 311 -4.13 -17.73 -9.20
C ARG A 311 -4.28 -18.95 -10.09
N ILE A 312 -3.55 -19.04 -11.20
CA ILE A 312 -3.57 -20.23 -12.09
C ILE A 312 -3.15 -21.48 -11.31
N LYS A 313 -2.07 -21.40 -10.53
CA LYS A 313 -1.62 -22.52 -9.67
C LYS A 313 -2.69 -22.91 -8.65
N LYS A 314 -3.34 -21.94 -8.00
CA LYS A 314 -4.44 -22.17 -7.04
C LYS A 314 -5.64 -22.84 -7.68
N TYR A 315 -6.09 -22.39 -8.86
CA TYR A 315 -7.20 -23.01 -9.59
C TYR A 315 -6.85 -24.43 -10.06
N ALA A 316 -5.66 -24.64 -10.62
CA ALA A 316 -5.21 -25.96 -11.04
C ALA A 316 -5.21 -26.97 -9.88
N ARG A 317 -4.73 -26.56 -8.69
CA ARG A 317 -4.78 -27.40 -7.48
C ARG A 317 -6.20 -27.68 -7.00
N ARG A 318 -7.10 -26.68 -7.01
CA ARG A 318 -8.51 -26.91 -6.66
C ARG A 318 -9.17 -27.93 -7.59
N CYS A 319 -8.96 -27.82 -8.91
CA CYS A 319 -9.50 -28.78 -9.87
C CYS A 319 -8.94 -30.21 -9.70
N LEU A 320 -7.67 -30.34 -9.28
CA LEU A 320 -7.05 -31.64 -8.99
C LEU A 320 -7.53 -32.26 -7.67
N LEU A 321 -7.93 -31.45 -6.69
CA LEU A 321 -8.47 -31.92 -5.40
C LEU A 321 -10.00 -32.10 -5.39
N SER A 322 -10.69 -31.65 -6.44
CA SER A 322 -12.14 -31.77 -6.61
C SER A 322 -12.55 -32.74 -7.73
N SER A 323 -11.63 -33.58 -8.20
CA SER A 323 -11.99 -34.74 -9.04
C SER A 323 -12.30 -35.93 -8.12
N PRO A 324 -13.45 -36.62 -8.33
CA PRO A 324 -13.96 -37.63 -7.41
C PRO A 324 -13.06 -38.86 -7.25
#